data_AF-A0A2V5KCB6-F1
#
_entry.id   AF-A0A2V5KCB6-F1
#
_cell.length_a   1.000
_cell.length_b   1.000
_cell.length_c   1.000
_cell.angle_alpha   90.00
_cell.angle_beta   90.00
_cell.angle_gamma   90.00
#
_symmetry.space_group_name_H-M   'P 1'
#
loop_
_entity.id
_entity.type
_entity.pdbx_description
1 polymer ?
#
loop_
_entity_poly.entity_id
_entity_poly.type
_entity_poly.pdbx_seq_one_letter_code
_entity_poly.pdbx_strand_id
1 'polypeptide(L)'
;MGEVFALNVYRGTEGLKGMLRMASGELRPDEMMVAQSCLMASFEDRDQLEKEDTSIIKQLGLKFRGAKAWPMFRTYDPGFVPWFLTGREQVVFLTAALEQASLLAGQHAKNPDALLPTPDGEYVVRVPETSGGVSTWTTRRLKPQEKARKASPVRTESTAVDELRLGRLHKAVQKLPTHWEVDLFHAPIPVGEGERPYYPLMLLIVDGHSGQILHAGMFEPWGERPDIGYELLELAERVQAAPRQVWALGEEVLATLEPVLRGLKIRGVVTDELPALEEARLGILMGF
;
A
#
# COMPACT_ATOMS: atom_id res chain seq x y z
N MET A 1 10.20 17.37 -14.78
CA MET A 1 9.91 15.92 -14.69
C MET A 1 10.71 15.21 -15.76
N GLY A 2 11.44 14.14 -15.40
CA GLY A 2 12.15 13.31 -16.37
C GLY A 2 11.22 12.27 -17.00
N GLU A 3 11.62 11.72 -18.14
CA GLU A 3 10.93 10.61 -18.80
C GLU A 3 11.34 9.28 -18.15
N VAL A 4 10.36 8.38 -17.95
CA VAL A 4 10.57 7.04 -17.36
C VAL A 4 10.20 5.99 -18.40
N PHE A 5 11.13 5.08 -18.66
CA PHE A 5 10.92 3.93 -19.54
C PHE A 5 10.77 2.67 -18.70
N ALA A 6 9.53 2.25 -18.45
CA ALA A 6 9.26 1.09 -17.60
C ALA A 6 8.01 0.31 -18.01
N LEU A 7 8.04 -0.99 -17.73
CA LEU A 7 6.89 -1.88 -17.71
C LEU A 7 6.59 -2.28 -16.27
N ASN A 8 5.42 -1.87 -15.76
CA ASN A 8 4.90 -2.30 -14.46
C ASN A 8 3.90 -3.44 -14.65
N VAL A 9 4.21 -4.60 -14.06
CA VAL A 9 3.41 -5.82 -14.18
C VAL A 9 2.69 -6.08 -12.86
N TYR A 10 1.43 -5.65 -12.80
CA TYR A 10 0.55 -5.83 -11.66
C TYR A 10 -0.04 -7.23 -11.63
N ARG A 11 0.10 -7.93 -10.49
CA ARG A 11 -0.27 -9.34 -10.38
C ARG A 11 -1.69 -9.52 -9.85
N GLY A 12 -2.50 -10.26 -10.61
CA GLY A 12 -3.85 -10.66 -10.21
C GLY A 12 -4.82 -9.50 -9.98
N THR A 13 -5.98 -9.81 -9.38
CA THR A 13 -7.06 -8.83 -9.12
C THR A 13 -6.62 -7.70 -8.19
N GLU A 14 -5.82 -8.00 -7.16
CA GLU A 14 -5.38 -6.97 -6.21
C GLU A 14 -4.37 -6.02 -6.85
N GLY A 15 -3.48 -6.53 -7.71
CA GLY A 15 -2.60 -5.68 -8.52
C GLY A 15 -3.38 -4.74 -9.44
N LEU A 16 -4.42 -5.23 -10.14
CA LEU A 16 -5.25 -4.39 -11.01
C LEU A 16 -5.99 -3.30 -10.20
N LYS A 17 -6.60 -3.65 -9.05
CA LYS A 17 -7.24 -2.67 -8.17
C LYS A 17 -6.26 -1.60 -7.68
N GLY A 18 -5.07 -2.03 -7.24
CA GLY A 18 -4.02 -1.11 -6.81
C GLY A 18 -3.61 -0.14 -7.92
N MET A 19 -3.41 -0.65 -9.13
CA MET A 19 -3.10 0.17 -10.31
C MET A 19 -4.21 1.17 -10.63
N LEU A 20 -5.48 0.74 -10.61
CA LEU A 20 -6.62 1.63 -10.85
C LEU A 20 -6.76 2.71 -9.75
N ARG A 21 -6.51 2.35 -8.49
CA ARG A 21 -6.50 3.30 -7.36
C ARG A 21 -5.35 4.30 -7.47
N MET A 22 -4.17 3.90 -7.96
CA MET A 22 -3.09 4.85 -8.27
C MET A 22 -3.45 5.77 -9.44
N ALA A 23 -4.12 5.24 -10.46
CA ALA A 23 -4.54 6.00 -11.64
C ALA A 23 -5.69 6.99 -11.36
N SER A 24 -6.48 6.81 -10.30
CA SER A 24 -7.56 7.74 -9.94
C SER A 24 -7.04 9.09 -9.44
N GLY A 25 -5.78 9.15 -8.97
CA GLY A 25 -5.19 10.36 -8.39
C GLY A 25 -5.66 10.67 -6.97
N GLU A 26 -6.40 9.76 -6.34
CA GLU A 26 -6.98 9.93 -5.00
C GLU A 26 -5.99 9.59 -3.87
N LEU A 27 -4.83 9.02 -4.19
CA LEU A 27 -3.83 8.63 -3.19
C LEU A 27 -2.98 9.80 -2.74
N ARG A 28 -2.74 9.90 -1.43
CA ARG A 28 -1.71 10.78 -0.87
C ARG A 28 -0.30 10.37 -1.38
N PRO A 29 0.69 11.27 -1.41
CA PRO A 29 2.05 10.94 -1.86
C PRO A 29 2.69 9.76 -1.11
N ASP A 30 2.49 9.67 0.21
CA ASP A 30 2.98 8.57 1.04
C ASP A 30 2.25 7.25 0.75
N GLU A 31 0.94 7.32 0.47
CA GLU A 31 0.19 6.14 0.00
C GLU A 31 0.63 5.69 -1.39
N MET A 32 0.92 6.63 -2.30
CA MET A 32 1.39 6.33 -3.66
C MET A 32 2.71 5.56 -3.64
N MET A 33 3.62 5.92 -2.73
CA MET A 33 4.92 5.27 -2.57
C MET A 33 4.80 3.80 -2.19
N VAL A 34 3.81 3.44 -1.35
CA VAL A 34 3.61 2.06 -0.87
C VAL A 34 2.48 1.32 -1.57
N ALA A 35 1.71 1.96 -2.45
CA ALA A 35 0.59 1.35 -3.15
C ALA A 35 1.02 0.40 -4.29
N GLN A 36 2.26 0.53 -4.77
CA GLN A 36 2.74 -0.31 -5.87
C GLN A 36 2.90 -1.76 -5.43
N SER A 37 2.15 -2.66 -6.08
CA SER A 37 2.27 -4.10 -5.93
C SER A 37 2.50 -4.73 -7.31
N CYS A 38 3.74 -4.67 -7.79
CA CYS A 38 4.08 -5.04 -9.15
C CYS A 38 5.51 -5.60 -9.29
N LEU A 39 5.76 -6.27 -10.40
CA LEU A 39 7.11 -6.50 -10.89
C LEU A 39 7.40 -5.44 -11.94
N MET A 40 8.51 -4.74 -11.79
CA MET A 40 8.92 -3.68 -12.69
C MET A 40 10.16 -4.10 -13.48
N ALA A 41 10.12 -3.83 -14.78
CA ALA A 41 11.31 -3.73 -15.61
C ALA A 41 11.43 -2.29 -16.11
N SER A 42 12.49 -1.58 -15.73
CA SER A 42 12.76 -0.23 -16.19
C SER A 42 14.11 -0.12 -16.88
N PHE A 43 14.29 0.97 -17.62
CA PHE A 43 15.56 1.32 -18.24
C PHE A 43 16.06 2.62 -17.65
N GLU A 44 17.16 2.55 -16.93
CA GLU A 44 17.72 3.63 -16.14
C GLU A 44 19.08 4.09 -16.69
N ASP A 45 19.60 5.14 -16.07
CA ASP A 45 20.99 5.56 -16.21
C ASP A 45 21.90 4.67 -15.37
N ARG A 46 23.16 4.54 -15.79
CA ARG A 46 24.12 3.61 -15.18
C ARG A 46 24.33 3.87 -13.68
N ASP A 47 24.30 5.14 -13.27
CA ASP A 47 24.52 5.59 -11.90
C ASP A 47 23.32 5.36 -10.98
N GLN A 48 22.16 4.99 -11.54
CA GLN A 48 20.97 4.59 -10.78
C GLN A 48 20.94 3.10 -10.46
N LEU A 49 21.80 2.28 -11.09
CA LEU A 49 21.88 0.83 -10.84
C LEU A 49 22.69 0.53 -9.58
N GLU A 50 22.28 -0.50 -8.86
CA GLU A 50 23.02 -1.03 -7.72
C GLU A 50 24.11 -2.04 -8.16
N LYS A 51 24.97 -2.43 -7.23
CA LYS A 51 26.10 -3.33 -7.54
C LYS A 51 25.62 -4.69 -8.02
N GLU A 52 24.52 -5.17 -7.44
CA GLU A 52 23.83 -6.40 -7.74
C GLU A 52 23.33 -6.40 -9.19
N ASP A 53 22.72 -5.29 -9.65
CA ASP A 53 22.26 -5.15 -11.04
C ASP A 53 23.42 -5.21 -12.02
N THR A 54 24.46 -4.40 -11.76
CA THR A 54 25.64 -4.33 -12.64
C THR A 54 26.43 -5.65 -12.64
N SER A 55 26.41 -6.41 -11.55
CA SER A 55 27.02 -7.73 -11.45
C SER A 55 26.34 -8.74 -12.38
N ILE A 56 25.00 -8.79 -12.39
CA ILE A 56 24.23 -9.67 -13.29
C ILE A 56 24.53 -9.33 -14.75
N ILE A 57 24.49 -8.04 -15.11
CA ILE A 57 24.80 -7.56 -16.47
C ILE A 57 26.20 -8.02 -16.91
N LYS A 58 27.19 -7.88 -16.02
CA LYS A 58 28.58 -8.29 -16.28
C LYS A 58 28.71 -9.80 -16.45
N GLN A 59 28.03 -10.60 -15.61
CA GLN A 59 28.04 -12.07 -15.71
C GLN A 59 27.45 -12.55 -17.04
N LEU A 60 26.42 -11.88 -17.54
CA LEU A 60 25.80 -12.17 -18.85
C LEU A 60 26.65 -11.68 -20.03
N GLY A 61 27.74 -10.94 -19.80
CA GLY A 61 28.58 -10.38 -20.86
C GLY A 61 27.92 -9.26 -21.69
N LEU A 62 26.83 -8.68 -21.18
CA LEU A 62 26.06 -7.64 -21.87
C LEU A 62 26.71 -6.26 -21.69
N LYS A 63 26.49 -5.37 -22.67
CA LYS A 63 26.99 -4.00 -22.65
C LYS A 63 25.89 -3.04 -23.07
N PHE A 64 25.66 -2.01 -22.26
CA PHE A 64 24.70 -0.95 -22.51
C PHE A 64 25.42 0.40 -22.59
N ARG A 65 24.88 1.32 -23.39
CA ARG A 65 25.42 2.68 -23.59
C ARG A 65 24.26 3.64 -23.80
N GLY A 66 24.45 4.89 -23.34
CA GLY A 66 23.44 5.93 -23.43
C GLY A 66 22.65 6.10 -22.14
N ALA A 67 21.87 7.17 -22.10
CA ALA A 67 20.92 7.45 -21.03
C ALA A 67 19.71 6.52 -21.14
N LYS A 68 19.12 6.12 -20.00
CA LYS A 68 17.93 5.27 -19.93
C LYS A 68 18.03 3.99 -20.79
N ALA A 69 19.20 3.36 -20.77
CA ALA A 69 19.52 2.17 -21.57
C ALA A 69 19.91 0.96 -20.71
N TRP A 70 20.03 1.13 -19.39
CA TRP A 70 20.46 0.09 -18.47
C TRP A 70 19.25 -0.59 -17.85
N PRO A 71 19.02 -1.89 -18.11
CA PRO A 71 17.86 -2.58 -17.56
C PRO A 71 17.99 -2.74 -16.04
N MET A 72 16.94 -2.38 -15.33
CA MET A 72 16.79 -2.57 -13.89
C MET A 72 15.50 -3.35 -13.63
N PHE A 73 15.58 -4.34 -12.74
CA PHE A 73 14.44 -5.18 -12.38
C PHE A 73 14.17 -5.07 -10.90
N ARG A 74 12.92 -4.77 -10.53
CA ARG A 74 12.50 -4.60 -9.14
C ARG A 74 11.17 -5.27 -8.85
N THR A 75 11.01 -5.78 -7.64
CA THR A 75 9.72 -6.13 -7.05
C THR A 75 9.28 -5.00 -6.14
N TYR A 76 8.05 -4.55 -6.34
CA TYR A 76 7.35 -3.61 -5.48
C TYR A 76 6.35 -4.41 -4.65
N ASP A 77 6.59 -4.45 -3.35
CA ASP A 77 5.71 -5.09 -2.38
C ASP A 77 5.27 -4.01 -1.39
N PRO A 78 3.95 -3.81 -1.18
CA PRO A 78 3.45 -2.74 -0.32
C PRO A 78 4.09 -2.73 1.07
N GLY A 79 4.48 -1.54 1.52
CA GLY A 79 5.17 -1.34 2.79
C GLY A 79 6.67 -1.65 2.76
N PHE A 80 7.23 -2.12 1.64
CA PHE A 80 8.68 -2.36 1.51
C PHE A 80 9.33 -1.43 0.49
N VAL A 81 10.63 -1.19 0.67
CA VAL A 81 11.45 -0.53 -0.35
C VAL A 81 11.51 -1.43 -1.61
N PRO A 82 11.50 -0.87 -2.83
CA PRO A 82 11.67 -1.65 -4.06
C PRO A 82 12.92 -2.51 -3.98
N TRP A 83 12.83 -3.78 -4.38
CA TRP A 83 13.89 -4.75 -4.13
C TRP A 83 14.23 -5.59 -5.35
N PHE A 84 15.39 -6.26 -5.32
CA PHE A 84 15.78 -7.19 -6.38
C PHE A 84 14.78 -8.32 -6.54
N LEU A 85 14.72 -8.90 -7.74
CA LEU A 85 13.98 -10.14 -7.97
C LEU A 85 14.75 -11.30 -7.35
N THR A 86 14.23 -11.85 -6.25
CA THR A 86 14.87 -12.95 -5.51
C THR A 86 14.24 -14.31 -5.81
N GLY A 87 12.99 -14.33 -6.29
CA GLY A 87 12.24 -15.57 -6.54
C GLY A 87 12.23 -16.00 -8.01
N ARG A 88 12.44 -17.31 -8.27
CA ARG A 88 12.31 -17.89 -9.62
C ARG A 88 10.96 -17.59 -10.27
N GLU A 89 9.87 -17.63 -9.49
CA GLU A 89 8.53 -17.31 -9.97
C GLU A 89 8.44 -15.88 -10.52
N GLN A 90 9.01 -14.90 -9.80
CA GLN A 90 9.01 -13.50 -10.23
C GLN A 90 9.74 -13.33 -11.57
N VAL A 91 10.90 -13.97 -11.71
CA VAL A 91 11.71 -13.92 -12.93
C VAL A 91 10.95 -14.55 -14.11
N VAL A 92 10.38 -15.74 -13.92
CA VAL A 92 9.61 -16.43 -14.97
C VAL A 92 8.39 -15.60 -15.38
N PHE A 93 7.67 -15.05 -14.40
CA PHE A 93 6.47 -14.25 -14.67
C PHE A 93 6.79 -12.95 -15.42
N LEU A 94 7.82 -12.21 -14.96
CA LEU A 94 8.24 -10.97 -15.61
C LEU A 94 8.79 -11.23 -17.02
N THR A 95 9.48 -12.35 -17.23
CA THR A 95 9.96 -12.77 -18.55
C THR A 95 8.78 -12.96 -19.51
N ALA A 96 7.77 -13.75 -19.11
CA ALA A 96 6.57 -13.95 -19.93
C ALA A 96 5.84 -12.62 -20.20
N ALA A 97 5.74 -11.75 -19.19
CA ALA A 97 5.12 -10.44 -19.34
C ALA A 97 5.87 -9.55 -20.35
N LEU A 98 7.21 -9.49 -20.28
CA LEU A 98 8.04 -8.74 -21.22
C LEU A 98 7.90 -9.25 -22.66
N GLU A 99 7.93 -10.57 -22.86
CA GLU A 99 7.75 -11.19 -24.18
C GLU A 99 6.38 -10.84 -24.77
N GLN A 100 5.30 -11.04 -24.00
CA GLN A 100 3.94 -10.79 -24.48
C GLN A 100 3.65 -9.30 -24.66
N ALA A 101 4.15 -8.44 -23.77
CA ALA A 101 4.02 -6.99 -23.88
C ALA A 101 4.76 -6.46 -25.12
N SER A 102 5.97 -6.94 -25.39
CA SER A 102 6.75 -6.55 -26.58
C SER A 102 6.04 -6.96 -27.87
N LEU A 103 5.46 -8.16 -27.91
CA LEU A 103 4.69 -8.64 -29.05
C LEU A 103 3.45 -7.77 -29.30
N LEU A 104 2.67 -7.46 -28.26
CA LEU A 104 1.50 -6.60 -28.37
C LEU A 104 1.89 -5.18 -28.79
N ALA A 105 2.92 -4.60 -28.19
CA ALA A 105 3.41 -3.27 -28.54
C ALA A 105 3.81 -3.20 -30.02
N GLY A 106 4.51 -4.22 -30.53
CA GLY A 106 4.86 -4.30 -31.95
C GLY A 106 3.65 -4.40 -32.88
N GLN A 107 2.66 -5.24 -32.53
CA GLN A 107 1.43 -5.40 -33.32
C GLN A 107 0.57 -4.14 -33.36
N HIS A 108 0.58 -3.35 -32.28
CA HIS A 108 -0.26 -2.18 -32.09
C HIS A 108 0.50 -0.85 -32.22
N ALA A 109 1.75 -0.85 -32.71
CA ALA A 109 2.59 0.35 -32.80
C ALA A 109 1.94 1.51 -33.59
N LYS A 110 1.10 1.20 -34.58
CA LYS A 110 0.36 2.19 -35.39
C LYS A 110 -0.98 2.63 -34.77
N ASN A 111 -1.49 1.91 -33.79
CA ASN A 111 -2.73 2.22 -33.08
C ASN A 111 -2.65 1.71 -31.62
N PRO A 112 -1.91 2.41 -30.75
CA PRO A 112 -1.75 2.01 -29.35
C PRO A 112 -3.07 1.99 -28.58
N ASP A 113 -4.00 2.89 -28.92
CA ASP A 113 -5.31 3.02 -28.27
C ASP A 113 -6.17 1.74 -28.39
N ALA A 114 -5.87 0.88 -29.37
CA ALA A 114 -6.49 -0.43 -29.46
C ALA A 114 -6.18 -1.34 -28.25
N LEU A 115 -5.17 -1.04 -27.43
CA LEU A 115 -4.89 -1.77 -26.20
C LEU A 115 -5.68 -1.24 -24.99
N LEU A 116 -6.31 -0.07 -25.11
CA LEU A 116 -7.09 0.51 -24.02
C LEU A 116 -8.33 -0.35 -23.72
N PRO A 117 -8.83 -0.31 -22.46
CA PRO A 117 -10.07 -0.95 -22.09
C PRO A 117 -11.25 -0.41 -22.90
N THR A 118 -12.21 -1.26 -23.25
CA THR A 118 -13.46 -0.81 -23.86
C THR A 118 -14.36 -0.10 -22.83
N PRO A 119 -15.36 0.68 -23.27
CA PRO A 119 -16.36 1.27 -22.35
C PRO A 119 -17.10 0.23 -21.49
N ASP A 120 -17.23 -1.01 -21.99
CA ASP A 120 -17.84 -2.13 -21.27
C ASP A 120 -16.89 -2.80 -20.24
N GLY A 121 -15.67 -2.28 -20.07
CA GLY A 121 -14.68 -2.76 -19.13
C GLY A 121 -13.90 -4.00 -19.60
N GLU A 122 -13.78 -4.22 -20.92
CA GLU A 122 -13.01 -5.34 -21.47
C GLU A 122 -11.58 -4.96 -21.80
N TYR A 123 -10.65 -5.80 -21.37
CA TYR A 123 -9.21 -5.63 -21.55
C TYR A 123 -8.71 -6.55 -22.66
N VAL A 124 -7.66 -6.14 -23.37
CA VAL A 124 -6.89 -7.05 -24.23
C VAL A 124 -6.10 -8.00 -23.31
N VAL A 125 -6.34 -9.30 -23.45
CA VAL A 125 -5.71 -10.33 -22.63
C VAL A 125 -5.00 -11.34 -23.51
N ARG A 126 -3.75 -11.65 -23.15
CA ARG A 126 -2.99 -12.78 -23.70
C ARG A 126 -3.25 -14.00 -22.82
N VAL A 127 -3.82 -15.04 -23.41
CA VAL A 127 -4.20 -16.28 -22.70
C VAL A 127 -3.30 -17.41 -23.18
N PRO A 128 -2.57 -18.09 -22.29
CA PRO A 128 -1.85 -19.29 -22.65
C PRO A 128 -2.84 -20.45 -22.79
N GLU A 129 -2.79 -21.14 -23.91
CA GLU A 129 -3.54 -22.35 -24.20
C GLU A 129 -2.57 -23.51 -24.32
N THR A 130 -2.76 -24.55 -23.52
CA THR A 130 -1.94 -25.76 -23.57
C THR A 130 -2.75 -26.87 -24.24
N SER A 131 -2.26 -27.35 -25.39
CA SER A 131 -2.84 -28.50 -26.08
C SER A 131 -1.74 -29.46 -26.49
N GLY A 132 -1.88 -30.74 -26.13
CA GLY A 132 -0.90 -31.77 -26.49
C GLY A 132 0.53 -31.52 -25.98
N GLY A 133 0.70 -30.79 -24.88
CA GLY A 133 2.01 -30.45 -24.33
C GLY A 133 2.70 -29.23 -24.96
N VAL A 134 2.08 -28.60 -25.97
CA VAL A 134 2.54 -27.34 -26.56
C VAL A 134 1.71 -26.19 -25.96
N SER A 135 2.39 -25.15 -25.48
CA SER A 135 1.73 -23.91 -25.03
C SER A 135 1.76 -22.87 -26.15
N THR A 136 0.59 -22.42 -26.57
CA THR A 136 0.42 -21.31 -27.51
C THR A 136 -0.30 -20.16 -26.81
N TRP A 137 -0.22 -18.95 -27.37
CA TRP A 137 -0.87 -17.77 -26.77
C TRP A 137 -1.90 -17.18 -27.72
N THR A 138 -3.12 -16.98 -27.23
CA THR A 138 -4.19 -16.32 -27.98
C THR A 138 -4.50 -14.94 -27.40
N THR A 139 -4.96 -14.02 -28.24
CA THR A 139 -5.45 -12.70 -27.81
C THR A 139 -6.96 -12.75 -27.68
N ARG A 140 -7.49 -12.30 -26.55
CA ARG A 140 -8.93 -12.22 -26.27
C ARG A 140 -9.29 -10.87 -25.67
N ARG A 141 -10.56 -10.49 -25.74
CA ARG A 141 -11.15 -9.41 -24.94
C ARG A 141 -11.88 -10.05 -23.76
N LEU A 142 -11.49 -9.70 -22.55
CA LEU A 142 -12.07 -10.29 -21.33
C LEU A 142 -12.33 -9.19 -20.29
N LYS A 143 -13.38 -9.37 -19.51
CA LYS A 143 -13.63 -8.56 -18.30
C LYS A 143 -12.83 -9.14 -17.13
N PRO A 144 -12.29 -8.30 -16.22
CA PRO A 144 -11.73 -8.79 -14.98
C PRO A 144 -12.79 -9.60 -14.23
N GLN A 145 -12.40 -10.74 -13.66
CA GLN A 145 -13.31 -11.46 -12.79
C GLN A 145 -13.63 -10.57 -11.59
N GLU A 146 -14.92 -10.26 -11.41
CA GLU A 146 -15.40 -9.77 -10.14
C GLU A 146 -15.15 -10.88 -9.13
N LYS A 147 -14.07 -10.76 -8.35
CA LYS A 147 -14.04 -11.50 -7.09
C LYS A 147 -15.27 -11.01 -6.36
N ALA A 148 -16.22 -11.92 -6.09
CA ALA A 148 -17.20 -11.69 -5.04
C ALA A 148 -16.40 -11.10 -3.89
N ARG A 149 -16.84 -9.94 -3.36
CA ARG A 149 -16.40 -9.49 -2.05
C ARG A 149 -16.73 -10.65 -1.11
N LYS A 150 -15.85 -11.64 -0.99
CA LYS A 150 -15.49 -12.10 0.32
C LYS A 150 -15.07 -10.79 0.94
N ALA A 151 -15.97 -10.19 1.71
CA ALA A 151 -15.52 -9.43 2.85
C ALA A 151 -14.47 -10.36 3.44
N SER A 152 -13.19 -10.11 3.13
CA SER A 152 -12.19 -10.36 4.14
C SER A 152 -12.87 -9.71 5.32
N PRO A 153 -13.29 -10.48 6.33
CA PRO A 153 -13.61 -9.82 7.56
C PRO A 153 -12.36 -8.96 7.74
N VAL A 154 -12.51 -7.64 7.82
CA VAL A 154 -11.65 -6.93 8.76
C VAL A 154 -11.77 -7.83 9.96
N ARG A 155 -10.75 -8.66 10.19
CA ARG A 155 -10.77 -9.61 11.28
C ARG A 155 -10.74 -8.65 12.45
N THR A 156 -11.93 -8.25 12.87
CA THR A 156 -12.24 -7.77 14.20
C THR A 156 -12.10 -8.97 15.12
N GLU A 157 -10.99 -9.71 15.00
CA GLU A 157 -10.27 -10.21 16.14
C GLU A 157 -9.59 -8.96 16.74
N SER A 158 -10.41 -7.94 17.05
CA SER A 158 -10.13 -7.06 18.16
C SER A 158 -9.83 -8.05 19.27
N THR A 159 -8.62 -7.99 19.81
CA THR A 159 -8.29 -8.69 21.04
C THR A 159 -9.50 -8.51 21.94
N ALA A 160 -10.14 -9.60 22.36
CA ALA A 160 -11.43 -9.58 23.02
C ALA A 160 -11.42 -8.48 24.07
N VAL A 161 -11.99 -7.30 23.76
CA VAL A 161 -11.75 -6.14 24.61
C VAL A 161 -12.45 -6.48 25.90
N ASP A 162 -11.68 -6.60 26.97
CA ASP A 162 -12.20 -7.05 28.25
C ASP A 162 -13.33 -6.10 28.66
N GLU A 163 -14.58 -6.57 28.56
CA GLU A 163 -15.77 -5.76 28.83
C GLU A 163 -15.75 -5.25 30.28
N LEU A 164 -15.10 -5.99 31.20
CA LEU A 164 -14.90 -5.54 32.58
C LEU A 164 -13.90 -4.38 32.63
N ARG A 165 -12.80 -4.46 31.86
CA ARG A 165 -11.82 -3.37 31.72
C ARG A 165 -12.48 -2.11 31.16
N LEU A 166 -13.21 -2.23 30.04
CA LEU A 166 -13.97 -1.12 29.45
C LEU A 166 -15.00 -0.52 30.41
N GLY A 167 -15.76 -1.37 31.11
CA GLY A 167 -16.78 -0.94 32.05
C GLY A 167 -16.21 -0.20 33.26
N ARG A 168 -15.04 -0.61 33.76
CA ARG A 168 -14.28 0.10 34.81
C ARG A 168 -13.77 1.44 34.28
N LEU A 169 -13.15 1.42 33.10
CA LEU A 169 -12.55 2.60 32.52
C LEU A 169 -13.60 3.68 32.21
N HIS A 170 -14.72 3.31 31.59
CA HIS A 170 -15.83 4.22 31.30
C HIS A 170 -16.31 4.99 32.55
N LYS A 171 -16.24 4.38 33.74
CA LYS A 171 -16.63 5.04 35.00
C LYS A 171 -15.52 5.93 35.59
N ALA A 172 -14.26 5.63 35.28
CA ALA A 172 -13.11 6.31 35.85
C ALA A 172 -12.64 7.50 35.01
N VAL A 173 -12.71 7.42 33.68
CA VAL A 173 -12.17 8.46 32.80
C VAL A 173 -13.00 9.73 32.83
N GLN A 174 -12.30 10.86 32.80
CA GLN A 174 -12.93 12.16 32.60
C GLN A 174 -13.31 12.33 31.12
N LYS A 175 -14.58 12.67 30.86
CA LYS A 175 -15.03 13.02 29.51
C LYS A 175 -14.68 14.46 29.18
N LEU A 176 -13.81 14.63 28.19
CA LEU A 176 -13.36 15.94 27.72
C LEU A 176 -14.25 16.41 26.56
N PRO A 177 -14.59 17.72 26.47
CA PRO A 177 -15.36 18.28 25.36
C PRO A 177 -14.47 18.51 24.12
N THR A 178 -13.69 17.50 23.73
CA THR A 178 -12.75 17.50 22.59
C THR A 178 -13.05 16.33 21.66
N HIS A 179 -12.33 16.31 20.53
CA HIS A 179 -12.25 15.17 19.63
C HIS A 179 -10.78 14.76 19.48
N TRP A 180 -10.55 13.47 19.27
CA TRP A 180 -9.22 12.97 18.90
C TRP A 180 -9.23 12.58 17.43
N GLU A 181 -8.20 13.01 16.70
CA GLU A 181 -7.96 12.64 15.32
C GLU A 181 -7.04 11.42 15.29
N VAL A 182 -7.39 10.41 14.50
CA VAL A 182 -6.68 9.13 14.42
C VAL A 182 -6.42 8.75 12.96
N ASP A 183 -5.17 8.43 12.65
CA ASP A 183 -4.77 7.86 11.36
C ASP A 183 -3.66 6.82 11.55
N LEU A 184 -3.65 5.83 10.66
CA LEU A 184 -2.61 4.80 10.54
C LEU A 184 -2.09 4.84 9.10
N PHE A 185 -0.86 5.33 8.92
CA PHE A 185 -0.25 5.54 7.60
C PHE A 185 1.17 4.99 7.54
N HIS A 186 1.74 4.83 6.34
CA HIS A 186 3.14 4.44 6.22
C HIS A 186 4.03 5.67 6.42
N ALA A 187 4.99 5.58 7.34
CA ALA A 187 6.01 6.61 7.44
C ALA A 187 6.94 6.53 6.20
N PRO A 188 7.24 7.65 5.54
CA PRO A 188 8.07 7.69 4.33
C PRO A 188 9.57 7.52 4.60
N ILE A 189 9.92 6.96 5.76
CA ILE A 189 11.29 6.81 6.23
C ILE A 189 11.57 5.30 6.31
N PRO A 190 12.44 4.77 5.43
CA PRO A 190 12.72 3.35 5.44
C PRO A 190 13.52 2.97 6.69
N VAL A 191 13.08 1.91 7.36
CA VAL A 191 13.79 1.28 8.49
C VAL A 191 14.50 0.03 7.98
N GLY A 192 15.76 -0.14 8.36
CA GLY A 192 16.65 -1.20 7.90
C GLY A 192 17.11 -2.11 9.02
N GLU A 193 16.23 -2.96 9.54
CA GLU A 193 16.57 -3.95 10.59
C GLU A 193 16.78 -5.38 10.04
N GLY A 194 16.61 -5.59 8.72
CA GLY A 194 16.80 -6.88 8.05
C GLY A 194 17.45 -6.76 6.66
N GLU A 195 17.34 -7.80 5.83
CA GLU A 195 17.92 -7.80 4.48
C GLU A 195 17.27 -6.76 3.56
N ARG A 196 15.96 -6.52 3.71
CA ARG A 196 15.17 -5.59 2.89
C ARG A 196 14.57 -4.48 3.76
N PRO A 197 14.90 -3.20 3.52
CA PRO A 197 14.30 -2.09 4.23
C PRO A 197 12.79 -1.96 3.96
N TYR A 198 12.09 -1.34 4.89
CA TYR A 198 10.63 -1.21 4.84
C TYR A 198 10.16 0.14 5.36
N TYR A 199 8.95 0.53 4.95
CA TYR A 199 8.26 1.71 5.44
C TYR A 199 7.36 1.29 6.61
N PRO A 200 7.65 1.70 7.86
CA PRO A 200 6.85 1.28 9.01
C PRO A 200 5.46 1.92 8.98
N LEU A 201 4.49 1.26 9.59
CA LEU A 201 3.19 1.86 9.88
C LEU A 201 3.32 2.77 11.11
N MET A 202 2.81 3.98 11.02
CA MET A 202 2.76 4.96 12.09
C MET A 202 1.30 5.20 12.49
N LEU A 203 0.99 4.97 13.76
CA LEU A 203 -0.28 5.34 14.37
C LEU A 203 -0.11 6.68 15.09
N LEU A 204 -0.93 7.66 14.75
CA LEU A 204 -1.03 8.90 15.50
C LEU A 204 -2.43 9.05 16.10
N ILE A 205 -2.48 9.51 17.35
CA ILE A 205 -3.69 9.99 18.01
C ILE A 205 -3.39 11.40 18.52
N VAL A 206 -4.10 12.39 17.98
CA VAL A 206 -3.85 13.80 18.23
C VAL A 206 -5.10 14.45 18.82
N ASP A 207 -4.94 15.30 19.82
CA ASP A 207 -6.05 16.12 20.31
C ASP A 207 -6.38 17.21 19.28
N GLY A 208 -7.57 17.14 18.68
CA GLY A 208 -7.95 18.03 17.58
C GLY A 208 -8.21 19.47 17.99
N HIS A 209 -8.22 19.78 19.29
CA HIS A 209 -8.34 21.16 19.78
C HIS A 209 -6.98 21.83 20.02
N SER A 210 -6.06 21.11 20.66
CA SER A 210 -4.75 21.65 21.06
C SER A 210 -3.62 21.34 20.09
N GLY A 211 -3.80 20.39 19.17
CA GLY A 211 -2.73 19.88 18.31
C GLY A 211 -1.73 18.97 19.02
N GLN A 212 -1.96 18.65 20.29
CA GLN A 212 -1.04 17.81 21.05
C GLN A 212 -1.09 16.36 20.58
N ILE A 213 0.08 15.78 20.28
CA ILE A 213 0.23 14.34 20.03
C ILE A 213 0.01 13.60 21.35
N LEU A 214 -1.07 12.84 21.45
CA LEU A 214 -1.44 12.06 22.63
C LEU A 214 -0.82 10.67 22.60
N HIS A 215 -0.66 10.10 21.40
CA HIS A 215 -0.03 8.82 21.15
C HIS A 215 0.65 8.81 19.79
N ALA A 216 1.85 8.20 19.75
CA ALA A 216 2.56 7.85 18.53
C ALA A 216 3.09 6.42 18.65
N GLY A 217 2.69 5.55 17.74
CA GLY A 217 3.11 4.15 17.68
C GLY A 217 3.75 3.84 16.33
N MET A 218 4.73 2.93 16.32
CA MET A 218 5.41 2.48 15.11
C MET A 218 5.37 0.96 15.03
N PHE A 219 4.95 0.43 13.89
CA PHE A 219 4.70 -0.99 13.69
C PHE A 219 5.30 -1.46 12.37
N GLU A 220 5.65 -2.74 12.33
CA GLU A 220 6.05 -3.40 11.10
C GLU A 220 4.85 -3.47 10.13
N PRO A 221 5.07 -3.29 8.80
CA PRO A 221 3.99 -3.33 7.82
C PRO A 221 3.56 -4.76 7.44
N TRP A 222 4.25 -5.78 7.98
CA TRP A 222 3.92 -7.20 7.80
C TRP A 222 3.35 -7.81 9.07
N GLY A 223 2.68 -8.96 8.94
CA GLY A 223 2.09 -9.67 10.07
C GLY A 223 0.67 -9.21 10.38
N GLU A 224 0.32 -9.27 11.67
CA GLU A 224 -0.99 -8.83 12.16
C GLU A 224 -1.07 -7.30 12.15
N ARG A 225 -2.21 -6.75 11.70
CA ARG A 225 -2.41 -5.31 11.77
C ARG A 225 -2.38 -4.83 13.22
N PRO A 226 -1.83 -3.64 13.50
CA PRO A 226 -1.85 -3.10 14.85
C PRO A 226 -3.27 -2.98 15.38
N ASP A 227 -3.49 -3.39 16.62
CA ASP A 227 -4.78 -3.26 17.31
C ASP A 227 -4.95 -1.81 17.78
N ILE A 228 -5.45 -0.96 16.88
CA ILE A 228 -5.68 0.47 17.16
C ILE A 228 -6.66 0.64 18.34
N GLY A 229 -7.60 -0.29 18.51
CA GLY A 229 -8.53 -0.29 19.65
C GLY A 229 -7.80 -0.45 20.98
N TYR A 230 -6.87 -1.41 21.05
CA TYR A 230 -6.00 -1.59 22.21
C TYR A 230 -5.18 -0.32 22.51
N GLU A 231 -4.55 0.28 21.50
CA GLU A 231 -3.76 1.52 21.67
C GLU A 231 -4.61 2.69 22.17
N LEU A 232 -5.84 2.83 21.67
CA LEU A 232 -6.78 3.86 22.15
C LEU A 232 -7.20 3.61 23.61
N LEU A 233 -7.39 2.34 23.98
CA LEU A 233 -7.74 1.94 25.34
C LEU A 233 -6.60 2.24 26.33
N GLU A 234 -5.37 1.84 25.98
CA GLU A 234 -4.15 2.15 26.74
C GLU A 234 -3.95 3.65 26.89
N LEU A 235 -4.18 4.42 25.82
CA LEU A 235 -4.12 5.88 25.88
C LEU A 235 -5.13 6.44 26.90
N ALA A 236 -6.41 6.05 26.80
CA ALA A 236 -7.46 6.53 27.70
C ALA A 236 -7.18 6.19 29.17
N GLU A 237 -6.57 5.03 29.44
CA GLU A 237 -6.08 4.66 30.77
C GLU A 237 -4.92 5.54 31.23
N ARG A 238 -3.91 5.72 30.38
CA ARG A 238 -2.73 6.52 30.71
C ARG A 238 -3.09 7.97 31.03
N VAL A 239 -3.96 8.58 30.23
CA VAL A 239 -4.37 10.00 30.42
C VAL A 239 -5.55 10.16 31.37
N GLN A 240 -6.17 9.07 31.82
CA GLN A 240 -7.39 9.05 32.64
C GLN A 240 -8.53 9.92 32.05
N ALA A 241 -8.58 10.02 30.73
CA ALA A 241 -9.48 10.88 29.99
C ALA A 241 -9.91 10.24 28.67
N ALA A 242 -11.08 10.63 28.18
CA ALA A 242 -11.58 10.20 26.88
C ALA A 242 -12.32 11.35 26.17
N PRO A 243 -12.23 11.44 24.83
CA PRO A 243 -12.89 12.48 24.08
C PRO A 243 -14.40 12.21 23.97
N ARG A 244 -15.15 13.19 23.46
CA ARG A 244 -16.53 12.96 23.01
C ARG A 244 -16.58 12.28 21.66
N GLN A 245 -15.58 12.53 20.81
CA GLN A 245 -15.54 12.05 19.44
C GLN A 245 -14.15 11.55 19.07
N VAL A 246 -14.11 10.59 18.15
CA VAL A 246 -12.89 10.19 17.44
C VAL A 246 -13.14 10.36 15.96
N TRP A 247 -12.23 11.05 15.28
CA TRP A 247 -12.30 11.40 13.87
C TRP A 247 -11.26 10.59 13.10
N ALA A 248 -11.65 10.06 11.94
CA ALA A 248 -10.75 9.35 11.02
C ALA A 248 -11.16 9.58 9.56
N LEU A 249 -10.22 9.43 8.62
CA LEU A 249 -10.46 9.66 7.19
C LEU A 249 -11.32 8.58 6.51
N GLY A 250 -11.42 7.38 7.10
CA GLY A 250 -12.10 6.25 6.47
C GLY A 250 -12.80 5.35 7.48
N GLU A 251 -13.85 4.66 7.00
CA GLU A 251 -14.61 3.70 7.79
C GLU A 251 -13.75 2.52 8.27
N GLU A 252 -12.69 2.16 7.54
CA GLU A 252 -11.81 1.05 7.91
C GLU A 252 -11.13 1.26 9.27
N VAL A 253 -10.62 2.47 9.55
CA VAL A 253 -9.99 2.79 10.84
C VAL A 253 -11.04 2.78 11.95
N LEU A 254 -12.19 3.43 11.74
CA LEU A 254 -13.26 3.44 12.75
C LEU A 254 -13.81 2.05 13.04
N ALA A 255 -13.92 1.18 12.03
CA ALA A 255 -14.38 -0.19 12.21
C ALA A 255 -13.47 -0.99 13.17
N THR A 256 -12.16 -0.73 13.16
CA THR A 256 -11.23 -1.33 14.12
C THR A 256 -11.39 -0.77 15.54
N LEU A 257 -11.81 0.50 15.66
CA LEU A 257 -12.01 1.18 16.94
C LEU A 257 -13.37 0.91 17.58
N GLU A 258 -14.35 0.44 16.80
CA GLU A 258 -15.76 0.34 17.19
C GLU A 258 -16.02 -0.34 18.55
N PRO A 259 -15.36 -1.47 18.91
CA PRO A 259 -15.55 -2.08 20.23
C PRO A 259 -15.23 -1.12 21.39
N VAL A 260 -14.15 -0.34 21.26
CA VAL A 260 -13.69 0.61 22.29
C VAL A 260 -14.54 1.88 22.27
N LEU A 261 -14.87 2.40 21.09
CA LEU A 261 -15.74 3.56 20.95
C LEU A 261 -17.11 3.31 21.60
N ARG A 262 -17.70 2.14 21.34
CA ARG A 262 -18.96 1.73 21.96
C ARG A 262 -18.83 1.57 23.47
N GLY A 263 -17.82 0.86 23.95
CA GLY A 263 -17.60 0.61 25.37
C GLY A 263 -17.39 1.89 26.18
N LEU A 264 -16.67 2.86 25.61
CA LEU A 264 -16.42 4.17 26.24
C LEU A 264 -17.48 5.21 25.92
N LYS A 265 -18.51 4.91 25.11
CA LYS A 265 -19.53 5.86 24.64
C LYS A 265 -18.92 7.09 23.96
N ILE A 266 -17.98 6.85 23.05
CA ILE A 266 -17.34 7.85 22.19
C ILE A 266 -17.99 7.74 20.81
N ARG A 267 -18.27 8.88 20.18
CA ARG A 267 -18.82 8.90 18.82
C ARG A 267 -17.68 8.82 17.79
N GLY A 268 -17.67 7.80 16.93
CA GLY A 268 -16.84 7.79 15.72
C GLY A 268 -17.40 8.73 14.65
N VAL A 269 -16.54 9.46 13.95
CA VAL A 269 -16.89 10.39 12.87
C VAL A 269 -15.93 10.17 11.70
N VAL A 270 -16.48 9.84 10.53
CA VAL A 270 -15.72 9.87 9.28
C VAL A 270 -15.68 11.32 8.78
N THR A 271 -14.50 11.78 8.39
CA THR A 271 -14.23 13.15 7.92
C THR A 271 -13.32 13.09 6.70
N ASP A 272 -13.33 14.12 5.86
CA ASP A 272 -12.45 14.22 4.70
C ASP A 272 -11.05 14.77 5.08
N GLU A 273 -10.91 15.36 6.27
CA GLU A 273 -9.67 15.96 6.75
C GLU A 273 -9.46 15.74 8.26
N LEU A 274 -8.17 15.73 8.66
CA LEU A 274 -7.70 15.66 10.05
C LEU A 274 -6.63 16.74 10.27
N PRO A 275 -7.01 18.02 10.43
CA PRO A 275 -6.07 19.13 10.41
C PRO A 275 -4.97 19.07 11.47
N ALA A 276 -5.32 18.71 12.71
CA ALA A 276 -4.35 18.64 13.81
C ALA A 276 -3.36 17.48 13.62
N LEU A 277 -3.85 16.35 13.11
CA LEU A 277 -3.03 15.18 12.80
C LEU A 277 -2.12 15.43 11.61
N GLU A 278 -2.60 16.11 10.56
CA GLU A 278 -1.77 16.45 9.40
C GLU A 278 -0.64 17.42 9.79
N GLU A 279 -0.90 18.40 10.66
CA GLU A 279 0.15 19.28 11.20
C GLU A 279 1.19 18.48 12.02
N ALA A 280 0.73 17.62 12.93
CA ALA A 280 1.61 16.75 13.72
C ALA A 280 2.44 15.82 12.84
N ARG A 281 1.83 15.22 11.82
CA ARG A 281 2.49 14.35 10.85
C ARG A 281 3.58 15.11 10.11
N LEU A 282 3.27 16.28 9.55
CA LEU A 282 4.25 17.12 8.86
C LEU A 282 5.41 17.52 9.79
N GLY A 283 5.13 17.84 11.05
CA GLY A 283 6.15 18.15 12.05
C GLY A 283 7.09 16.97 12.32
N ILE A 284 6.55 15.76 12.43
CA ILE A 284 7.34 14.53 12.57
C ILE A 284 8.20 14.31 11.32
N LEU A 285 7.60 14.42 10.12
CA LEU A 285 8.30 14.15 8.86
C LEU A 285 9.40 15.17 8.52
N MET A 286 9.25 16.43 8.94
CA MET A 286 10.29 17.46 8.78
C MET A 286 11.41 17.38 9.82
N GLY A 287 11.20 16.63 10.91
CA GLY A 287 12.19 16.44 11.97
C GLY A 287 13.25 15.36 11.68
N PHE A 288 13.09 14.61 10.60
CA PHE A 288 14.02 13.59 10.10
C PHE A 288 14.79 14.09 8.88
#